data_AF-A0AAW2U6I4-F1
#
_entry.id   AF-A0AAW2U6I4-F1
#
_cell.length_a   1.000
_cell.length_b   1.000
_cell.length_c   1.000
_cell.angle_alpha   90.00
_cell.angle_beta   90.00
_cell.angle_gamma   90.00
#
_symmetry.space_group_name_H-M   'P 1'
#
loop_
_entity.id
_entity.type
_entity.pdbx_description
1 polymer ?
#
loop_
_entity_poly.entity_id
_entity_poly.type
_entity_poly.pdbx_seq_one_letter_code
_entity_poly.pdbx_strand_id
1 'polypeptide(L)'
;MLVKNVFGSAGCRVIIEEYLEGEEASFFALVDGENAIPLESAQDHKRVGDGDTGPNTGGMGAYSPAPILTKELQSVVMNSIILPTVKGMAAEGCKFVGVLYAGLMIEEVWITKAD
;
A
#
# COMPACT_ATOMS: atom_id res chain seq x y z
N MET A 1 22.07 3.26 20.65
CA MET A 1 22.53 3.16 19.25
C MET A 1 22.92 4.52 18.69
N LEU A 2 22.02 5.52 18.64
CA LEU A 2 22.33 6.89 18.19
C LEU A 2 23.38 7.61 19.07
N VAL A 3 23.10 7.81 20.36
CA VAL A 3 24.01 8.55 21.28
C VAL A 3 25.37 7.87 21.45
N LYS A 4 25.40 6.54 21.38
CA LYS A 4 26.63 5.73 21.50
C LYS A 4 27.37 5.57 20.16
N ASN A 5 26.89 6.18 19.08
CA ASN A 5 27.44 6.13 17.72
C ASN A 5 27.78 4.70 17.23
N VAL A 6 26.96 3.72 17.60
CA VAL A 6 27.28 2.28 17.41
C VAL A 6 27.34 1.90 15.92
N PHE A 7 26.61 2.64 15.07
CA PHE A 7 26.56 2.44 13.62
C PHE A 7 27.30 3.53 12.81
N GLY A 8 28.12 4.36 13.47
CA GLY A 8 28.81 5.46 12.81
C GLY A 8 27.84 6.40 12.08
N SER A 9 28.24 6.86 10.89
CA SER A 9 27.44 7.75 10.06
C SER A 9 26.10 7.15 9.61
N ALA A 10 25.95 5.82 9.55
CA ALA A 10 24.69 5.18 9.17
C ALA A 10 23.59 5.33 10.25
N GLY A 11 23.97 5.61 11.49
CA GLY A 11 23.05 5.76 12.61
C GLY A 11 22.69 7.20 12.96
N CYS A 12 23.06 8.20 12.15
CA CYS A 12 22.88 9.62 12.50
C CYS A 12 21.51 10.20 12.10
N ARG A 13 20.68 9.44 11.37
CA ARG A 13 19.37 9.87 10.89
C ARG A 13 18.26 9.06 11.55
N VAL A 14 17.23 9.77 12.00
CA VAL A 14 15.96 9.19 12.44
C VAL A 14 14.91 9.57 11.41
N ILE A 15 14.07 8.61 11.01
CA ILE A 15 12.88 8.86 10.19
C ILE A 15 11.69 8.74 11.15
N ILE A 16 10.85 9.77 11.16
CA ILE A 16 9.60 9.81 11.91
C ILE A 16 8.51 9.85 10.86
N GLU A 17 7.66 8.83 10.85
CA GLU A 17 6.54 8.70 9.92
C GLU A 17 5.24 8.72 10.71
N GLU A 18 4.16 9.10 10.05
CA GLU A 18 2.82 8.99 10.61
C GLU A 18 2.47 7.51 10.83
N TYR A 19 1.87 7.21 11.97
CA TYR A 19 1.30 5.89 12.24
C TYR A 19 -0.06 5.81 11.58
N LEU A 20 -0.21 4.95 10.58
CA LEU A 20 -1.48 4.67 9.92
C LEU A 20 -2.15 3.50 10.63
N GLU A 21 -3.33 3.75 11.19
CA GLU A 21 -4.18 2.72 11.81
C GLU A 21 -5.26 2.26 10.82
N GLY A 22 -5.63 0.98 10.91
CA GLY A 22 -6.66 0.40 10.06
C GLY A 22 -6.31 -1.00 9.58
N GLU A 23 -7.04 -1.45 8.57
CA GLU A 23 -6.85 -2.75 7.93
C GLU A 23 -5.98 -2.61 6.67
N GLU A 24 -4.97 -3.47 6.55
CA GLU A 24 -4.08 -3.47 5.38
C GLU A 24 -4.79 -4.12 4.18
N ALA A 25 -4.68 -3.47 3.02
CA ALA A 25 -5.17 -4.00 1.76
C ALA A 25 -4.18 -3.76 0.63
N SER A 26 -4.10 -4.72 -0.31
CA SER A 26 -3.32 -4.60 -1.53
C SER A 26 -4.23 -4.30 -2.72
N PHE A 27 -3.96 -3.18 -3.39
CA PHE A 27 -4.66 -2.77 -4.61
C PHE A 27 -3.71 -2.83 -5.81
N PHE A 28 -4.18 -3.40 -6.91
CA PHE A 28 -3.38 -3.58 -8.11
C PHE A 28 -4.04 -2.88 -9.29
N ALA A 29 -3.23 -2.24 -10.15
CA ALA A 29 -3.72 -1.66 -11.39
C ALA A 29 -2.78 -1.98 -12.56
N LEU A 30 -3.33 -2.37 -13.71
CA LEU A 30 -2.57 -2.50 -14.94
C LEU A 30 -2.47 -1.14 -15.62
N VAL A 31 -1.25 -0.70 -15.90
CA VAL A 31 -0.93 0.63 -16.40
C VAL A 31 -0.17 0.54 -17.73
N ASP A 32 -0.55 1.36 -18.70
CA ASP A 32 0.04 1.40 -20.05
C ASP A 32 0.98 2.59 -20.30
N GLY A 33 1.18 3.44 -19.29
CA GLY A 33 1.96 4.67 -19.34
C GLY A 33 1.12 5.94 -19.20
N GLU A 34 -0.18 5.89 -19.50
CA GLU A 34 -1.10 7.04 -19.40
C GLU A 34 -2.44 6.69 -18.77
N ASN A 35 -2.90 5.45 -18.95
CA ASN A 35 -4.15 4.91 -18.43
C ASN A 35 -3.87 3.84 -17.37
N ALA A 36 -4.85 3.60 -16.52
CA ALA A 36 -4.84 2.53 -15.54
C ALA A 36 -6.20 1.86 -15.44
N ILE A 37 -6.22 0.53 -15.33
CA ILE A 37 -7.40 -0.26 -15.01
C ILE A 37 -7.18 -1.05 -13.72
N PRO A 38 -8.17 -1.10 -12.82
CA PRO A 38 -8.03 -1.86 -11.58
C PRO A 38 -8.01 -3.37 -11.87
N LEU A 39 -7.21 -4.09 -11.10
CA LEU A 39 -7.27 -5.55 -10.95
C LEU A 39 -7.94 -5.89 -9.62
N GLU A 40 -8.22 -7.17 -9.40
CA GLU A 40 -8.89 -7.63 -8.17
C GLU A 40 -8.04 -7.34 -6.92
N SER A 41 -8.71 -6.99 -5.82
CA SER A 41 -8.03 -6.73 -4.55
C SER A 41 -7.48 -8.00 -3.92
N ALA A 42 -6.45 -7.85 -3.10
CA ALA A 42 -5.97 -8.92 -2.24
C ALA A 42 -5.64 -8.39 -0.85
N GLN A 43 -5.71 -9.25 0.15
CA GLN A 43 -5.14 -8.99 1.47
C GLN A 43 -4.05 -10.03 1.71
N ASP A 44 -2.88 -9.55 2.15
CA ASP A 44 -1.67 -10.34 2.34
C ASP A 44 -1.30 -10.35 3.82
N HIS A 45 -0.92 -11.53 4.32
CA HIS A 45 -0.47 -11.72 5.70
C HIS A 45 1.05 -11.70 5.75
N LYS A 46 1.64 -10.58 6.19
CA LYS A 46 3.09 -10.37 6.16
C LYS A 46 3.84 -10.99 7.34
N ARG A 47 3.18 -11.30 8.44
CA ARG A 47 3.82 -11.79 9.67
C ARG A 47 4.08 -13.30 9.60
N VAL A 48 5.25 -13.73 10.07
CA VAL A 48 5.69 -15.14 9.96
C VAL A 48 4.94 -16.10 10.89
N GLY A 49 4.38 -15.59 12.00
CA GLY A 49 3.68 -16.39 13.00
C GLY A 49 2.18 -16.10 13.03
N ASP A 50 1.41 -17.11 13.44
CA ASP A 50 -0.05 -17.01 13.62
C ASP A 50 -0.42 -15.82 14.54
N GLY A 51 -1.58 -15.22 14.27
CA GLY A 51 -2.06 -14.04 15.00
C GLY A 51 -1.23 -12.78 14.77
N ASP A 52 -0.64 -12.63 13.57
CA ASP A 52 0.20 -11.52 13.17
C ASP A 52 1.44 -11.29 14.08
N THR A 53 2.06 -12.39 14.50
CA THR A 53 3.22 -12.37 15.41
C THR A 53 4.55 -12.59 14.68
N GLY A 54 5.65 -12.17 15.31
CA GLY A 54 7.00 -12.33 14.76
C GLY A 54 7.40 -11.27 13.71
N PRO A 55 8.57 -11.40 13.07
CA PRO A 55 9.06 -10.43 12.09
C PRO A 55 8.19 -10.34 10.83
N ASN A 56 8.29 -9.20 10.14
CA ASN A 56 7.69 -9.01 8.81
C ASN A 56 8.43 -9.86 7.76
N THR A 57 7.67 -10.37 6.79
CA THR A 57 8.13 -11.09 5.61
C THR A 57 7.65 -10.38 4.34
N GLY A 58 7.94 -10.95 3.17
CA GLY A 58 7.36 -10.49 1.91
C GLY A 58 5.89 -10.89 1.68
N GLY A 59 5.32 -11.74 2.55
CA GLY A 59 3.98 -12.31 2.43
C GLY A 59 3.99 -13.82 2.69
N MET A 60 3.23 -14.28 3.67
CA MET A 60 3.08 -15.70 4.02
C MET A 60 1.89 -16.35 3.29
N GLY A 61 0.97 -15.54 2.77
CA GLY A 61 -0.22 -15.97 2.06
C GLY A 61 -1.17 -14.81 1.85
N ALA A 62 -1.95 -14.87 0.77
CA ALA A 62 -2.93 -13.85 0.43
C ALA A 62 -4.21 -14.48 -0.08
N TYR A 63 -5.31 -13.74 0.01
CA TYR A 63 -6.61 -14.13 -0.54
C TYR A 63 -7.25 -12.99 -1.33
N SER A 64 -8.15 -13.34 -2.24
CA SER A 64 -8.82 -12.40 -3.15
C SER A 64 -10.26 -12.88 -3.46
N PRO A 65 -11.25 -11.98 -3.56
CA PRO A 65 -11.14 -10.54 -3.31
C PRO A 65 -10.97 -10.22 -1.82
N ALA A 66 -10.34 -9.09 -1.50
CA ALA A 66 -10.29 -8.56 -0.14
C ALA A 66 -11.61 -7.83 0.19
N PRO A 67 -12.44 -8.32 1.14
CA PRO A 67 -13.77 -7.79 1.42
C PRO A 67 -13.75 -6.32 1.87
N ILE A 68 -12.66 -5.90 2.50
CA ILE A 68 -12.43 -4.53 2.97
C ILE A 68 -12.40 -3.50 1.82
N LEU A 69 -12.06 -3.93 0.60
CA LEU A 69 -12.03 -3.08 -0.60
C LEU A 69 -13.34 -3.19 -1.39
N THR A 70 -14.38 -2.51 -0.88
CA THR A 70 -15.68 -2.36 -1.58
C THR A 70 -15.50 -1.64 -2.92
N LYS A 71 -16.46 -1.78 -3.85
CA LYS A 71 -16.38 -1.13 -5.17
C LYS A 71 -16.30 0.40 -5.08
N GLU A 72 -16.97 0.96 -4.08
CA GLU A 72 -16.97 2.38 -3.74
C GLU A 72 -15.56 2.80 -3.33
N LEU A 73 -14.92 2.03 -2.44
CA LEU A 73 -13.56 2.30 -1.98
C LEU A 73 -12.53 2.08 -3.09
N GLN A 74 -12.69 1.06 -3.94
CA GLN A 74 -11.87 0.87 -5.14
C GLN A 74 -11.94 2.09 -6.07
N SER A 75 -13.13 2.67 -6.24
CA SER A 75 -13.31 3.89 -7.03
C SER A 75 -12.61 5.10 -6.41
N VAL A 76 -12.63 5.21 -5.08
CA VAL A 76 -11.86 6.24 -4.36
C VAL A 76 -10.37 6.05 -4.62
N VAL A 77 -9.83 4.85 -4.39
CA VAL A 77 -8.41 4.52 -4.60
C VAL A 77 -7.96 4.83 -6.04
N MET A 78 -8.77 4.47 -7.04
CA MET A 78 -8.47 4.79 -8.43
C MET A 78 -8.35 6.29 -8.67
N ASN A 79 -9.31 7.07 -8.15
CA ASN A 79 -9.39 8.51 -8.44
C ASN A 79 -8.43 9.36 -7.59
N SER A 80 -8.15 8.96 -6.35
CA SER A 80 -7.31 9.74 -5.42
C SER A 80 -5.85 9.31 -5.38
N ILE A 81 -5.55 8.06 -5.74
CA ILE A 81 -4.18 7.50 -5.63
C ILE A 81 -3.65 7.06 -7.00
N ILE A 82 -4.32 6.11 -7.66
CA ILE A 82 -3.75 5.43 -8.85
C ILE A 82 -3.64 6.38 -10.04
N LEU A 83 -4.76 6.98 -10.49
CA LEU A 83 -4.76 7.86 -11.65
C LEU A 83 -3.88 9.11 -11.45
N PRO A 84 -3.89 9.77 -10.27
CA PRO A 84 -2.95 10.87 -10.00
C PRO A 84 -1.49 10.43 -10.04
N THR A 85 -1.15 9.26 -9.49
CA THR A 85 0.23 8.72 -9.51
C THR A 85 0.69 8.48 -10.94
N VAL A 86 -0.12 7.81 -11.77
CA VAL A 86 0.22 7.54 -13.19
C VAL A 86 0.40 8.84 -13.96
N LYS A 87 -0.50 9.83 -13.78
CA LYS A 87 -0.37 11.15 -14.40
C LYS A 87 0.88 11.90 -13.96
N GLY A 88 1.21 11.84 -12.66
CA GLY A 88 2.41 12.46 -12.11
C GLY A 88 3.69 11.86 -12.71
N MET A 89 3.78 10.53 -12.74
CA MET A 89 4.90 9.81 -13.35
C MET A 89 5.05 10.15 -14.85
N ALA A 90 3.95 10.25 -15.59
CA ALA A 90 3.98 10.67 -16.99
C ALA A 90 4.45 12.12 -17.16
N ALA A 91 3.99 13.03 -16.30
CA ALA A 91 4.38 14.45 -16.32
C ALA A 91 5.88 14.65 -16.00
N GLU A 92 6.46 13.79 -15.17
CA GLU A 92 7.90 13.79 -14.87
C GLU A 92 8.75 13.11 -15.97
N GLY A 93 8.14 12.63 -17.06
CA GLY A 93 8.84 11.92 -18.13
C GLY A 93 9.20 10.47 -17.79
N CYS A 94 8.67 9.94 -16.69
CA CYS A 94 8.95 8.62 -16.14
C CYS A 94 7.72 7.70 -16.24
N LYS A 95 7.13 7.57 -17.45
CA LYS A 95 5.92 6.76 -17.67
C LYS A 95 6.07 5.34 -17.12
N PHE A 96 5.10 4.91 -16.31
CA PHE A 96 5.06 3.56 -15.74
C PHE A 96 4.23 2.62 -16.63
N VAL A 97 4.80 1.47 -17.01
CA VAL A 97 4.12 0.42 -17.76
C VAL A 97 4.27 -0.89 -17.00
N GLY A 98 3.15 -1.51 -16.64
CA GLY A 98 3.14 -2.75 -15.86
C GLY A 98 2.02 -2.81 -14.83
N VAL A 99 2.21 -3.62 -13.79
CA VAL A 99 1.26 -3.72 -12.68
C VAL A 99 1.73 -2.82 -11.55
N LEU A 100 0.98 -1.74 -11.29
CA LEU A 100 1.20 -0.87 -10.15
C LEU A 100 0.59 -1.52 -8.91
N TYR A 101 1.43 -1.77 -7.91
CA TYR A 101 1.05 -2.30 -6.61
C TYR A 101 0.97 -1.15 -5.60
N ALA A 102 -0.22 -0.92 -5.03
CA ALA A 102 -0.43 0.04 -3.97
C ALA A 102 -0.79 -0.70 -2.67
N GLY A 103 0.11 -0.61 -1.67
CA GLY A 103 -0.18 -1.01 -0.31
C GLY A 103 -0.97 0.10 0.40
N LEU A 104 -2.13 -0.24 0.93
CA LEU A 104 -3.08 0.70 1.54
C LEU A 104 -3.33 0.33 2.99
N MET A 105 -3.57 1.35 3.81
CA MET A 105 -4.14 1.21 5.14
C MET A 105 -5.53 1.84 5.14
N ILE A 106 -6.56 1.05 5.41
CA ILE A 106 -7.97 1.49 5.38
C ILE A 106 -8.44 1.73 6.80
N GLU A 107 -8.67 3.00 7.15
CA GLU A 107 -9.17 3.42 8.46
C GLU A 107 -10.65 3.03 8.67
N GLU A 108 -11.03 2.68 9.90
CA GLU A 108 -12.38 2.19 10.26
C GLU A 108 -13.53 3.13 9.87
N VAL A 109 -13.30 4.45 9.85
CA VAL A 109 -14.32 5.46 9.49
C VAL A 109 -14.83 5.26 8.05
N TRP A 110 -14.03 4.66 7.18
CA TRP A 110 -14.43 4.35 5.81
C TRP A 110 -15.22 3.05 5.70
N ILE A 111 -15.07 2.13 6.66
CA ILE A 111 -15.81 0.86 6.72
C ILE A 111 -17.28 1.14 7.05
N THR A 112 -17.54 2.04 8.02
CA THR A 112 -18.91 2.35 8.49
C THR A 112 -19.77 3.21 7.56
N LYS A 113 -19.19 3.77 6.49
CA LYS A 113 -19.93 4.55 5.48
C LYS A 113 -20.33 3.72 4.25
N ALA A 114 -19.87 2.48 4.16
CA ALA A 114 -20.16 1.57 3.05
C ALA A 114 -21.39 0.69 3.28
N ASP A 115 -22.03 0.79 4.46
CA ASP A 115 -23.28 0.11 4.83
C ASP A 115 -24.52 1.01 4.72
#